data_AF-A0A1D2QUJ9-F1
#
_entry.id   AF-A0A1D2QUJ9-F1
#
_cell.length_a   1.000
_cell.length_b   1.000
_cell.length_c   1.000
_cell.angle_alpha   90.00
_cell.angle_beta   90.00
_cell.angle_gamma   90.00
#
_symmetry.space_group_name_H-M   'P 1'
#
loop_
_entity.id
_entity.type
_entity.pdbx_description
1 polymer ?
#
loop_
_entity_poly.entity_id
_entity_poly.type
_entity_poly.pdbx_seq_one_letter_code
_entity_poly.pdbx_strand_id
1 'polypeptide(L)'
;MRTTYSKKGRAISSLDDFISDEQIFVDANIFTFHHLDDPRYGESCTEFLQRIENGGVNGATSNFVLDEVIYVILIEKGCEILNVDRAWKVREEIKRDKKFAKQCYEPVSIFLRIVQRVKSKRFK
;
A
#
# COMPACT_ATOMS: atom_id res chain seq x y z
N MET A 1 5.19 21.72 37.96
CA MET A 1 5.29 20.25 37.90
C MET A 1 5.80 19.89 36.50
N ARG A 2 7.11 19.61 36.36
CA ARG A 2 7.73 19.20 35.09
C ARG A 2 7.74 17.68 35.07
N THR A 3 6.94 17.07 34.19
CA THR A 3 7.03 15.62 33.95
C THR A 3 8.13 15.41 32.91
N THR A 4 9.24 14.83 33.36
CA THR A 4 10.37 14.44 32.52
C THR A 4 10.00 13.17 31.74
N TYR A 5 9.76 13.31 30.44
CA TYR A 5 9.78 12.16 29.53
C TYR A 5 11.24 11.73 29.32
N SER A 6 11.58 10.55 29.83
CA SER A 6 12.88 9.90 29.64
C SER A 6 12.91 9.21 28.26
N LYS A 7 13.85 9.62 27.41
CA LYS A 7 14.15 9.04 26.09
C LYS A 7 14.81 7.65 26.22
N LYS A 8 14.30 6.68 25.46
CA LYS A 8 15.10 5.76 24.61
C LYS A 8 14.17 4.96 23.68
N GLY A 9 13.55 5.62 22.71
CA GLY A 9 13.05 4.91 21.53
C GLY A 9 14.27 4.46 20.73
N ARG A 10 14.42 3.15 20.46
CA ARG A 10 15.32 2.70 19.39
C ARG A 10 14.93 3.46 18.14
N ALA A 11 15.87 4.13 17.49
CA ALA A 11 15.64 4.66 16.16
C ALA A 11 15.40 3.45 15.26
N ILE A 12 14.14 3.19 14.92
CA ILE A 12 13.81 2.19 13.91
C ILE A 12 14.21 2.83 12.58
N SER A 13 15.30 2.37 11.98
CA SER A 13 15.86 2.91 10.74
C SER A 13 15.30 2.25 9.48
N SER A 14 14.66 1.08 9.62
CA SER A 14 14.11 0.28 8.51
C SER A 14 12.82 -0.42 8.95
N LEU A 15 11.98 -0.80 7.98
CA LEU A 15 10.81 -1.63 8.28
C LEU A 15 11.24 -3.02 8.77
N ASP A 16 12.37 -3.53 8.29
CA ASP A 16 12.87 -4.88 8.58
C ASP A 16 13.04 -5.10 10.08
N ASP A 17 13.55 -4.09 10.79
CA ASP A 17 13.74 -4.12 12.24
C ASP A 17 12.52 -3.66 13.05
N PHE A 18 11.41 -3.33 12.39
CA PHE A 18 10.20 -2.85 13.07
C PHE A 18 9.54 -3.96 13.89
N ILE A 19 9.51 -3.77 15.20
CA ILE A 19 8.82 -4.64 16.16
C ILE A 19 7.99 -3.75 17.08
N SER A 20 6.69 -4.03 17.18
CA SER A 20 5.78 -3.34 18.08
C SER A 20 4.60 -4.24 18.43
N ASP A 21 4.21 -4.23 19.71
CA ASP A 21 2.98 -4.86 20.20
C ASP A 21 1.77 -3.91 20.07
N GLU A 22 2.02 -2.62 19.83
CA GLU A 22 0.98 -1.63 19.62
C GLU A 22 0.40 -1.70 18.20
N GLN A 23 -0.88 -1.31 18.07
CA GLN A 23 -1.48 -1.14 16.76
C GLN A 23 -0.87 0.07 16.06
N ILE A 24 -0.37 -0.13 14.84
CA ILE A 24 0.23 0.91 14.02
C ILE A 24 -0.64 1.24 12.81
N PHE A 25 -0.52 2.46 12.32
CA PHE A 25 -1.13 2.88 11.07
C PHE A 25 -0.20 2.61 9.89
N VAL A 26 -0.70 1.91 8.86
CA VAL A 26 0.02 1.58 7.63
C VAL A 26 -0.44 2.53 6.53
N ASP A 27 0.51 3.32 6.03
CA ASP A 27 0.29 4.36 5.01
C ASP A 27 0.27 3.79 3.58
N ALA A 28 -0.19 4.59 2.61
CA ALA A 28 -0.33 4.21 1.20
C ALA A 28 1.01 3.78 0.59
N ASN A 29 2.09 4.48 0.92
CA ASN A 29 3.42 4.23 0.34
C ASN A 29 3.90 2.79 0.53
N ILE A 30 3.58 2.15 1.67
CA ILE A 30 3.95 0.76 1.95
C ILE A 30 3.32 -0.18 0.91
N PHE A 31 2.04 0.03 0.61
CA PHE A 31 1.33 -0.77 -0.38
C PHE A 31 1.76 -0.45 -1.80
N THR A 32 1.97 0.85 -2.11
CA THR A 32 2.39 1.31 -3.43
C THR A 32 3.76 0.76 -3.81
N PHE A 33 4.76 0.88 -2.92
CA PHE A 33 6.11 0.38 -3.18
C PHE A 33 6.13 -1.14 -3.32
N HIS A 34 5.34 -1.87 -2.52
CA HIS A 34 5.15 -3.30 -2.69
C HIS A 34 4.54 -3.64 -4.06
N HIS A 35 3.44 -2.96 -4.45
CA HIS A 35 2.70 -3.32 -5.66
C HIS A 35 3.44 -2.95 -6.96
N LEU A 36 4.17 -1.84 -6.94
CA LEU A 36 4.94 -1.36 -8.10
C LEU A 36 6.34 -1.97 -8.18
N ASP A 37 6.69 -2.89 -7.28
CA ASP A 37 8.01 -3.51 -7.18
C ASP A 37 9.12 -2.44 -7.15
N ASP A 38 8.96 -1.47 -6.24
CA ASP A 38 9.92 -0.36 -6.11
C ASP A 38 11.33 -0.92 -5.85
N PRO A 39 12.34 -0.52 -6.64
CA PRO A 39 13.66 -1.15 -6.59
C PRO A 39 14.42 -0.89 -5.28
N ARG A 40 13.98 0.08 -4.48
CA ARG A 40 14.64 0.43 -3.22
C ARG A 40 13.85 -0.05 -2.00
N TYR A 41 12.52 -0.02 -2.07
CA TYR A 41 11.65 -0.25 -0.91
C TYR A 41 10.70 -1.43 -1.07
N GLY A 42 10.54 -1.98 -2.27
CA GLY A 42 9.54 -3.02 -2.58
C GLY A 42 9.72 -4.29 -1.76
N GLU A 43 10.94 -4.78 -1.62
CA GLU A 43 11.25 -5.98 -0.83
C GLU A 43 10.93 -5.78 0.66
N SER A 44 11.45 -4.71 1.26
CA SER A 44 11.20 -4.36 2.67
C SER A 44 9.71 -4.15 2.97
N CYS A 45 8.97 -3.51 2.06
CA CYS A 45 7.51 -3.37 2.18
C CYS A 45 6.79 -4.71 2.07
N THR A 46 7.26 -5.61 1.19
CA THR A 46 6.72 -6.96 1.03
C THR A 46 6.87 -7.77 2.33
N GLU A 47 8.07 -7.81 2.89
CA GLU A 47 8.34 -8.53 4.15
C GLU A 47 7.53 -7.95 5.32
N PHE A 48 7.41 -6.63 5.39
CA PHE A 48 6.60 -5.96 6.39
C PHE A 48 5.11 -6.30 6.28
N LEU A 49 4.54 -6.27 5.07
CA LEU A 49 3.14 -6.66 4.83
C LEU A 49 2.91 -8.15 5.15
N GLN A 50 3.86 -9.03 4.84
CA GLN A 50 3.80 -10.44 5.21
C GLN A 50 3.80 -10.64 6.74
N ARG A 51 4.60 -9.87 7.49
CA ARG A 51 4.56 -9.90 8.97
C ARG A 51 3.22 -9.45 9.52
N ILE A 52 2.58 -8.44 8.91
CA ILE A 52 1.21 -8.06 9.26
C ILE A 52 0.23 -9.20 8.94
N GLU A 53 0.30 -9.79 7.74
CA GLU A 53 -0.55 -10.90 7.32
C GLU A 53 -0.43 -12.15 8.20
N ASN A 54 0.74 -12.36 8.80
CA ASN A 54 1.02 -13.49 9.68
C ASN A 54 0.76 -13.17 11.17
N GLY A 55 0.30 -11.95 11.49
CA GLY A 55 0.00 -11.53 12.85
C GLY A 55 1.22 -11.16 13.70
N GLY A 56 2.41 -11.06 13.11
CA GLY A 56 3.63 -10.63 13.80
C GLY A 56 3.72 -9.12 14.03
N VAL A 57 2.92 -8.32 13.32
CA VAL A 57 2.77 -6.87 13.52
C VAL A 57 1.28 -6.51 13.44
N ASN A 58 0.77 -5.76 14.42
CA ASN A 58 -0.62 -5.31 14.42
C ASN A 58 -0.81 -4.04 13.57
N GLY A 59 -1.00 -4.22 12.26
CA GLY A 59 -1.27 -3.12 11.32
C GLY A 59 -2.75 -2.76 11.20
N ALA A 60 -3.05 -1.48 10.99
CA ALA A 60 -4.34 -1.00 10.52
C ALA A 60 -4.16 0.07 9.45
N THR A 61 -5.10 0.18 8.52
CA THR A 61 -5.13 1.26 7.53
C THR A 61 -6.56 1.75 7.34
N SER A 62 -6.74 2.86 6.63
CA SER A 62 -8.05 3.45 6.36
C SER A 62 -8.51 3.17 4.93
N ASN A 63 -9.82 3.30 4.67
CA ASN A 63 -10.33 3.23 3.30
C ASN A 63 -9.75 4.35 2.42
N PHE A 64 -9.44 5.53 2.98
CA PHE A 64 -8.80 6.61 2.22
C PHE A 64 -7.41 6.22 1.71
N VAL A 65 -6.63 5.52 2.53
CA VAL A 65 -5.33 4.97 2.11
C VAL A 65 -5.51 3.93 1.01
N LEU A 66 -6.51 3.05 1.14
CA LEU A 66 -6.79 2.07 0.09
C LEU A 66 -7.20 2.76 -1.23
N ASP A 67 -8.01 3.80 -1.18
CA ASP A 67 -8.43 4.57 -2.36
C ASP A 67 -7.24 5.25 -3.04
N GLU A 68 -6.28 5.77 -2.28
CA GLU A 68 -5.04 6.35 -2.80
C GLU A 68 -4.19 5.30 -3.54
N VAL A 69 -3.98 4.13 -2.94
CA VAL A 69 -3.21 3.04 -3.56
C VAL A 69 -3.91 2.56 -4.83
N ILE A 70 -5.22 2.38 -4.80
CA ILE A 70 -6.03 2.01 -5.96
C ILE A 70 -5.84 3.02 -7.09
N TYR A 71 -5.91 4.31 -6.77
CA TYR A 71 -5.73 5.38 -7.74
C TYR A 71 -4.33 5.33 -8.37
N VAL A 72 -3.28 5.18 -7.57
CA VAL A 72 -1.89 5.10 -8.06
C VAL A 72 -1.73 3.92 -9.02
N ILE A 73 -2.12 2.72 -8.61
CA ILE A 73 -2.03 1.49 -9.43
C ILE A 73 -2.76 1.67 -10.77
N LEU A 74 -3.98 2.22 -10.73
CA LEU A 74 -4.80 2.45 -11.90
C LEU A 74 -4.17 3.46 -12.87
N ILE A 75 -3.61 4.55 -12.35
CA ILE A 75 -2.95 5.57 -13.16
C ILE A 75 -1.66 5.03 -13.77
N GLU A 76 -0.82 4.36 -12.99
CA GLU A 76 0.42 3.76 -13.48
C GLU A 76 0.15 2.76 -14.61
N LYS A 77 -0.84 1.87 -14.44
CA LYS A 77 -1.19 0.91 -15.49
C LYS A 77 -1.71 1.60 -16.75
N GLY A 78 -2.50 2.65 -16.59
CA GLY A 78 -2.99 3.42 -17.73
C GLY A 78 -1.88 4.19 -18.45
N CYS A 79 -0.91 4.74 -17.70
CA CYS A 79 0.27 5.40 -18.24
C CYS A 79 1.13 4.43 -19.05
N GLU A 80 1.34 3.22 -18.54
CA GLU A 80 2.03 2.12 -19.24
C GLU A 80 1.34 1.77 -20.56
N ILE A 81 0.02 1.51 -20.54
CA ILE A 81 -0.74 1.09 -21.72
C ILE A 81 -0.79 2.19 -22.80
N LEU A 82 -0.97 3.44 -22.39
CA LEU A 82 -1.04 4.57 -23.32
C LEU A 82 0.32 5.13 -23.71
N ASN A 83 1.40 4.69 -23.05
CA ASN A 83 2.74 5.26 -23.16
C ASN A 83 2.74 6.78 -22.95
N VAL A 84 2.19 7.22 -21.81
CA VAL A 84 2.10 8.63 -21.39
C VAL A 84 2.56 8.79 -19.96
N ASP A 85 2.95 10.01 -19.59
CA ASP A 85 3.40 10.39 -18.25
C ASP A 85 2.37 11.23 -17.48
N ARG A 86 1.18 11.46 -18.06
CA ARG A 86 0.17 12.36 -17.51
C ARG A 86 -1.09 11.62 -17.10
N ALA A 87 -1.35 11.59 -15.79
CA ALA A 87 -2.54 10.99 -15.18
C ALA A 87 -3.87 11.50 -15.78
N TRP A 88 -3.96 12.76 -16.23
CA TRP A 88 -5.20 13.27 -16.83
C TRP A 88 -5.54 12.61 -18.17
N LYS A 89 -4.53 12.19 -18.97
CA LYS A 89 -4.78 11.46 -20.23
C LYS A 89 -5.40 10.10 -19.94
N VAL A 90 -4.87 9.40 -18.95
CA VAL A 90 -5.44 8.13 -18.47
C VAL A 90 -6.88 8.31 -18.00
N ARG A 91 -7.16 9.33 -17.18
CA ARG A 91 -8.53 9.61 -16.68
C ARG A 91 -9.51 9.92 -17.81
N GLU A 92 -9.07 10.66 -18.84
CA GLU A 92 -9.90 10.95 -20.00
C GLU A 92 -10.19 9.68 -20.81
N GLU A 93 -9.19 8.82 -20.99
CA GLU A 93 -9.37 7.59 -21.75
C GLU A 93 -10.23 6.56 -21.01
N ILE A 94 -10.12 6.45 -19.68
CA ILE A 94 -10.99 5.60 -18.85
C ILE A 94 -12.48 5.95 -19.04
N LYS A 95 -12.80 7.24 -19.20
CA LYS A 95 -14.19 7.68 -19.44
C LYS A 95 -14.70 7.29 -20.83
N ARG A 96 -13.79 7.13 -21.80
CA ARG A 96 -14.11 6.92 -23.22
C ARG A 96 -14.13 5.44 -23.60
N ASP A 97 -13.14 4.68 -23.16
CA ASP A 97 -12.95 3.28 -23.52
C ASP A 97 -13.10 2.35 -22.31
N LYS A 98 -14.20 1.59 -22.28
CA LYS A 98 -14.49 0.59 -21.24
C LYS A 98 -13.51 -0.58 -21.24
N LYS A 99 -12.96 -0.95 -22.40
CA LYS A 99 -11.96 -2.02 -22.51
C LYS A 99 -10.66 -1.56 -21.87
N PHE A 100 -10.21 -0.34 -22.20
CA PHE A 100 -9.06 0.29 -21.57
C PHE A 100 -9.25 0.41 -20.05
N ALA A 101 -10.40 0.90 -19.60
CA ALA A 101 -10.72 0.99 -18.17
C ALA A 101 -10.57 -0.38 -17.48
N LYS A 102 -11.13 -1.45 -18.08
CA LYS A 102 -11.01 -2.81 -17.54
C LYS A 102 -9.55 -3.27 -17.41
N GLN A 103 -8.70 -2.94 -18.37
CA GLN A 103 -7.26 -3.27 -18.30
C GLN A 103 -6.56 -2.51 -17.17
N CYS A 104 -6.92 -1.25 -16.92
CA CYS A 104 -6.36 -0.47 -15.81
C CYS A 104 -6.81 -0.99 -14.43
N TYR A 105 -8.02 -1.55 -14.32
CA TYR A 105 -8.55 -2.12 -13.06
C TYR A 105 -8.10 -3.57 -12.78
N GLU A 106 -7.43 -4.24 -13.72
CA GLU A 106 -6.91 -5.59 -13.52
C GLU A 106 -5.90 -5.68 -12.36
N PRO A 107 -4.83 -4.87 -12.30
CA PRO A 107 -3.89 -4.88 -11.17
C PRO A 107 -4.54 -4.43 -9.85
N VAL A 108 -5.50 -3.50 -9.90
CA VAL A 108 -6.30 -3.09 -8.74
C VAL A 108 -7.03 -4.29 -8.11
N SER A 109 -7.55 -5.19 -8.95
CA SER A 109 -8.24 -6.39 -8.48
C SER A 109 -7.30 -7.35 -7.74
N ILE A 110 -6.02 -7.40 -8.12
CA ILE A 110 -4.99 -8.19 -7.41
C ILE A 110 -4.72 -7.56 -6.05
N PHE A 111 -4.51 -6.24 -6.00
CA PHE A 111 -4.30 -5.52 -4.74
C PHE A 111 -5.46 -5.72 -3.75
N LEU A 112 -6.71 -5.56 -4.20
CA LEU A 112 -7.87 -5.74 -3.34
C LEU A 112 -8.00 -7.15 -2.75
N ARG A 113 -7.54 -8.19 -3.46
CA ARG A 113 -7.51 -9.56 -2.93
C ARG A 113 -6.54 -9.69 -1.75
N ILE A 114 -5.39 -9.02 -1.80
CA ILE A 114 -4.42 -9.00 -0.70
C ILE A 114 -5.06 -8.33 0.53
N VAL A 115 -5.65 -7.15 0.34
CA VAL A 115 -6.35 -6.41 1.40
C VAL A 115 -7.46 -7.24 2.06
N GLN A 116 -8.22 -8.01 1.26
CA GLN A 116 -9.27 -8.89 1.79
C GLN A 116 -8.71 -10.04 2.64
N ARG A 117 -7.55 -10.61 2.28
CA ARG A 117 -6.90 -11.67 3.09
C ARG A 117 -6.42 -11.14 4.43
N VAL A 118 -5.86 -9.93 4.46
CA VAL A 118 -5.48 -9.26 5.71
C VAL A 118 -6.70 -9.03 6.59
N LYS A 119 -7.83 -8.59 6.01
CA LYS A 119 -9.08 -8.38 6.75
C LYS A 119 -9.70 -9.67 7.30
N SER A 120 -9.68 -10.77 6.53
CA SER A 120 -10.35 -12.03 6.92
C SER A 120 -9.63 -12.79 8.02
N LYS A 121 -8.31 -12.61 8.17
CA LYS A 121 -7.51 -13.22 9.26
C LYS A 121 -7.72 -12.57 10.63
N ARG A 122 -8.44 -11.44 10.71
CA ARG A 122 -8.70 -10.71 11.97
C ARG A 122 -9.82 -11.30 12.84
N PHE A 123 -10.35 -12.48 12.50
CA PHE A 123 -11.35 -13.21 13.27
C PHE A 123 -10.98 -14.70 13.42
N LYS A 124 -10.12 -15.00 14.39
CA LYS A 124 -10.06 -16.27 15.11
C LYS A 124 -9.59 -16.02 16.54
#